data_AF-A0A5B9YBC0-F1
#
_entry.id   AF-A0A5B9YBC0-F1
#
_cell.length_a   1.000
_cell.length_b   1.000
_cell.length_c   1.000
_cell.angle_alpha   90.00
_cell.angle_beta   90.00
_cell.angle_gamma   90.00
#
_symmetry.space_group_name_H-M   'P 1'
#
loop_
_entity.id
_entity.type
_entity.pdbx_description
1 polymer ?
#
loop_
_entity_poly.entity_id
_entity_poly.type
_entity_poly.pdbx_seq_one_letter_code
_entity_poly.pdbx_strand_id
1 'polypeptide(L)'
;MKDAIQFAIGGIKCDNPTCDYMDQSVELKDYSNWLNKPCPKCGSNLLTQADYDNVKAIVELADIMNKSIGPVADDNPTSTATVRMNGTGKVEIEIGE
;
A
#
# COMPACT_ATOMS: atom_id res chain seq x y z
N MET A 1 -14.22 -7.57 -18.42
CA MET A 1 -14.90 -6.89 -17.31
C MET A 1 -13.93 -6.89 -16.15
N LYS A 2 -13.63 -5.73 -15.58
CA LYS A 2 -12.62 -5.55 -14.53
C LYS A 2 -13.21 -4.77 -13.35
N ASP A 3 -12.55 -4.84 -12.20
CA ASP A 3 -12.90 -3.99 -11.06
C ASP A 3 -12.62 -2.52 -11.37
N ALA A 4 -13.49 -1.64 -10.86
CA ALA A 4 -13.38 -0.19 -11.06
C ALA A 4 -12.15 0.41 -10.38
N ILE A 5 -11.72 -0.18 -9.26
CA ILE A 5 -10.58 0.22 -8.46
C ILE A 5 -9.67 -0.98 -8.29
N GLN A 6 -8.39 -0.82 -8.63
CA GLN A 6 -7.37 -1.84 -8.49
C GLN A 6 -6.15 -1.22 -7.80
N PHE A 7 -5.56 -1.98 -6.88
CA PHE A 7 -4.35 -1.55 -6.19
C PHE A 7 -3.20 -2.51 -6.45
N ALA A 8 -2.02 -1.93 -6.70
CA ALA A 8 -0.75 -2.65 -6.65
C ALA A 8 0.00 -2.21 -5.38
N ILE A 9 -0.29 -2.87 -4.25
CA ILE A 9 0.36 -2.59 -2.96
C ILE A 9 1.48 -3.61 -2.76
N GLY A 10 2.68 -3.12 -2.44
CA GLY A 10 3.83 -3.96 -2.17
C GLY A 10 5.01 -3.18 -1.62
N GLY A 11 5.99 -3.94 -1.15
CA GLY A 11 7.22 -3.47 -0.54
C GLY A 11 7.06 -3.10 0.94
N ILE A 12 8.20 -3.02 1.62
CA ILE A 12 8.33 -2.54 3.00
C ILE A 12 9.49 -1.55 3.06
N LYS A 13 9.29 -0.48 3.83
CA LYS A 13 10.27 0.59 4.04
C LYS A 13 10.41 0.85 5.53
N CYS A 14 11.62 1.14 5.98
CA CYS A 14 11.83 1.64 7.33
C CYS A 14 11.40 3.11 7.45
N ASP A 15 10.59 3.43 8.46
CA ASP A 15 10.15 4.81 8.73
C ASP A 15 11.18 5.65 9.47
N ASN A 16 12.28 5.05 9.95
CA ASN A 16 13.35 5.81 10.59
C ASN A 16 14.02 6.73 9.54
N PRO A 17 13.99 8.07 9.73
CA PRO A 17 14.45 9.03 8.73
C PRO A 17 15.96 8.95 8.44
N THR A 18 16.75 8.31 9.32
CA THR A 18 18.18 8.08 9.11
C THR A 18 18.49 6.68 8.57
N CYS A 19 17.46 5.91 8.19
CA CYS A 19 17.58 4.56 7.66
C CYS A 19 16.92 4.47 6.28
N ASP A 20 17.66 3.97 5.31
CA ASP A 20 17.25 3.83 3.90
C ASP A 20 16.84 2.38 3.55
N TYR A 21 16.52 1.56 4.55
CA TYR A 21 16.09 0.19 4.29
C TYR A 21 14.75 0.18 3.54
N MET A 22 14.74 -0.53 2.41
CA MET A 22 13.57 -0.82 1.61
C MET A 22 13.70 -2.22 1.03
N ASP A 23 12.61 -2.97 1.03
CA ASP A 23 12.48 -4.27 0.38
C ASP A 23 11.22 -4.25 -0.48
N GLN A 24 11.38 -4.16 -1.81
CA GLN A 24 10.26 -4.12 -2.75
C GLN A 24 9.70 -5.50 -3.08
N SER A 25 10.32 -6.59 -2.60
CA SER A 25 9.87 -7.96 -2.89
C SER A 25 8.70 -8.42 -2.02
N VAL A 26 8.37 -7.67 -0.96
CA VAL A 26 7.29 -8.02 -0.04
C VAL A 26 5.93 -7.79 -0.68
N GLU A 27 5.15 -8.85 -0.80
CA GLU A 27 3.78 -8.77 -1.29
C GLU A 27 2.80 -8.42 -0.16
N LEU A 28 1.68 -7.75 -0.49
CA LEU A 28 0.63 -7.38 0.46
C LEU A 28 0.14 -8.58 1.31
N LYS A 29 0.02 -9.76 0.70
CA LYS A 29 -0.42 -11.00 1.38
C LYS A 29 0.50 -11.40 2.54
N ASP A 30 1.76 -10.97 2.48
CA ASP A 30 2.79 -11.31 3.46
C ASP A 30 2.95 -10.23 4.53
N TYR A 31 2.26 -9.09 4.44
CA TYR A 31 2.42 -7.96 5.37
C TYR A 31 2.23 -8.35 6.84
N SER A 32 1.31 -9.28 7.15
CA SER A 32 1.13 -9.79 8.52
C SER A 32 2.41 -10.42 9.09
N ASN A 33 3.24 -11.03 8.24
CA ASN A 33 4.50 -11.63 8.65
C ASN A 33 5.53 -10.57 9.06
N TRP A 34 5.37 -9.32 8.63
CA TRP A 34 6.31 -8.23 8.88
C TRP A 34 5.91 -7.33 10.05
N LEU A 35 4.74 -7.58 10.64
CA LEU A 35 4.24 -6.86 11.80
C LEU A 35 5.26 -6.89 12.94
N ASN A 36 5.66 -5.72 13.43
CA ASN A 36 6.63 -5.54 14.50
C ASN A 36 8.02 -6.16 14.23
N LYS A 37 8.35 -6.51 12.98
CA LYS A 37 9.70 -6.98 12.65
C LYS A 37 10.70 -5.83 12.77
N PRO A 38 11.86 -6.08 13.40
CA PRO A 38 12.92 -5.08 13.46
C PRO A 38 13.57 -4.92 12.08
N CYS A 39 13.91 -3.68 11.73
CA CYS A 39 14.67 -3.34 10.55
C CYS A 39 16.06 -3.97 10.62
N PRO A 40 16.52 -4.68 9.58
CA PRO A 40 17.83 -5.32 9.60
C PRO A 40 18.99 -4.31 9.60
N LYS A 41 18.76 -3.04 9.21
CA LYS A 41 19.79 -1.98 9.22
C LYS A 41 19.87 -1.24 10.56
N CYS A 42 18.75 -0.91 11.19
CA CYS A 42 18.73 -0.02 12.36
C CYS A 42 17.93 -0.54 13.58
N GLY A 43 17.28 -1.69 13.47
CA GLY A 43 16.47 -2.29 14.55
C GLY A 43 15.13 -1.62 14.83
N SER A 44 14.81 -0.50 14.18
CA SER A 44 13.49 0.16 14.29
C SER A 44 12.38 -0.73 13.72
N ASN A 45 11.13 -0.56 14.16
CA ASN A 45 10.00 -1.35 13.68
C ASN A 45 9.71 -1.03 12.20
N LEU A 46 9.59 -2.06 11.34
CA LEU A 46 9.31 -1.91 9.91
C LEU A 46 7.83 -1.75 9.56
N LEU A 47 6.94 -2.30 10.37
CA LEU A 47 5.50 -2.24 10.12
C LEU A 47 4.78 -2.27 11.45
N THR A 48 4.22 -1.13 11.84
CA THR A 48 3.43 -1.05 13.07
C THR A 48 2.04 -1.63 12.85
N GLN A 49 1.34 -1.92 13.96
CA GLN A 49 -0.06 -2.33 13.89
C GLN A 49 -0.94 -1.26 13.21
N ALA A 50 -0.67 0.02 13.46
CA ALA A 50 -1.43 1.11 12.88
C ALA A 50 -1.27 1.16 11.35
N ASP A 51 -0.05 0.99 10.84
CA ASP A 51 0.20 0.97 9.39
C ASP A 51 -0.44 -0.24 8.72
N TYR A 52 -0.35 -1.41 9.36
CA TYR A 52 -0.99 -2.62 8.87
C TYR A 52 -2.52 -2.48 8.81
N ASP A 53 -3.13 -1.95 9.87
CA ASP A 53 -4.59 -1.72 9.93
C ASP A 53 -5.03 -0.68 8.90
N ASN A 54 -4.24 0.38 8.68
CA ASN A 54 -4.50 1.39 7.66
C ASN A 54 -4.51 0.79 6.25
N VAL A 55 -3.50 -0.03 5.92
CA VAL A 55 -3.44 -0.71 4.60
C VAL A 55 -4.65 -1.63 4.43
N LYS A 56 -5.00 -2.40 5.46
CA LYS A 56 -6.18 -3.28 5.43
C LYS A 56 -7.48 -2.49 5.20
N ALA A 57 -7.66 -1.36 5.88
CA ALA A 57 -8.83 -0.51 5.71
C ALA A 57 -8.96 0.05 4.28
N ILE A 58 -7.84 0.41 3.64
CA ILE A 58 -7.82 0.88 2.25
C ILE A 58 -8.28 -0.23 1.29
N VAL A 59 -7.77 -1.45 1.47
CA VAL A 59 -8.14 -2.61 0.65
C VAL A 59 -9.62 -2.95 0.82
N GLU A 60 -10.11 -2.99 2.06
CA GLU A 60 -11.52 -3.25 2.36
C GLU A 60 -12.44 -2.18 1.76
N LEU A 61 -12.03 -0.91 1.79
CA LEU A 61 -12.79 0.18 1.19
C LEU A 61 -12.90 0.03 -0.33
N ALA A 62 -11.82 -0.36 -1.02
CA ALA A 62 -11.89 -0.62 -2.47
C ALA A 62 -12.80 -1.81 -2.79
N ASP A 63 -12.77 -2.88 -2.00
CA ASP A 63 -13.69 -4.01 -2.18
C ASP A 63 -15.15 -3.57 -2.04
N ILE A 64 -15.46 -2.70 -1.07
CA ILE A 64 -16.81 -2.15 -0.88
C ILE A 64 -17.20 -1.30 -2.10
N MET A 65 -16.31 -0.43 -2.58
CA MET A 65 -16.57 0.41 -3.76
C MET A 65 -16.78 -0.44 -5.02
N ASN A 66 -15.94 -1.44 -5.27
CA ASN A 66 -16.06 -2.35 -6.41
C ASN A 66 -17.38 -3.14 -6.37
N LYS A 67 -17.82 -3.59 -5.20
CA LYS A 67 -19.14 -4.24 -5.03
C LYS A 67 -20.30 -3.29 -5.30
N SER A 68 -20.16 -2.00 -4.96
CA SER A 68 -21.21 -1.00 -5.17
C SER A 68 -21.28 -0.49 -6.61
N ILE A 69 -20.14 -0.31 -7.28
CA ILE A 69 -20.05 0.16 -8.67
C ILE A 69 -20.34 -0.99 -9.63
N GLY A 70 -19.89 -2.19 -9.28
CA GLY A 70 -19.92 -3.36 -10.14
C GLY A 70 -18.75 -3.37 -11.14
N PRO A 71 -18.65 -4.45 -11.92
CA PRO A 71 -17.62 -4.59 -12.94
C PRO A 71 -17.78 -3.56 -14.06
N VAL A 72 -16.66 -2.99 -14.49
CA VAL A 72 -16.57 -2.05 -15.60
C VAL A 72 -16.01 -2.73 -16.85
N ALA A 73 -16.33 -2.19 -18.03
CA ALA A 73 -15.77 -2.68 -19.29
C ALA A 73 -14.24 -2.53 -19.32
N ASP A 74 -13.54 -3.44 -20.01
CA ASP A 74 -12.07 -3.46 -19.99
C ASP A 74 -11.46 -2.28 -20.75
N ASP A 75 -12.17 -1.78 -21.76
CA ASP A 75 -11.83 -0.65 -22.61
C ASP A 75 -12.17 0.72 -21.98
N ASN A 76 -12.78 0.74 -20.79
CA ASN A 76 -12.94 1.99 -20.05
C ASN A 76 -11.56 2.60 -19.73
N PRO A 77 -11.37 3.90 -19.99
CA PRO A 77 -10.12 4.58 -19.70
C PRO A 77 -9.82 4.49 -18.20
N THR A 78 -8.57 4.17 -17.88
CA THR A 78 -8.07 4.04 -16.51
C THR A 78 -7.02 5.10 -16.25
N SER A 79 -7.18 5.85 -15.16
CA SER A 79 -6.11 6.70 -14.63
C SER A 79 -5.31 5.92 -13.60
N THR A 80 -3.98 6.01 -13.66
CA THR A 80 -3.11 5.39 -12.66
C THR A 80 -2.63 6.45 -11.69
N ALA A 81 -2.67 6.18 -10.38
CA ALA A 81 -2.10 7.05 -9.38
C ALA A 81 -1.08 6.29 -8.54
N THR A 82 0.11 6.86 -8.38
CA THR A 82 1.13 6.38 -7.46
C THR A 82 0.98 7.12 -6.15
N VAL A 83 0.65 6.37 -5.08
CA VAL A 83 0.53 6.90 -3.73
C VAL A 83 1.79 6.55 -2.95
N ARG A 84 2.55 7.56 -2.51
CA ARG A 84 3.75 7.38 -1.69
C ARG A 84 3.47 7.85 -0.27
N MET A 85 3.68 6.95 0.69
CA MET A 85 3.63 7.22 2.12
C MET A 85 5.05 7.15 2.67
N ASN A 86 5.44 8.12 3.49
CA ASN A 86 6.81 8.25 4.00
C ASN A 86 6.92 8.20 5.53
N GLY A 87 5.90 7.67 6.22
CA GLY A 87 5.87 7.56 7.69
C GLY A 87 5.66 8.89 8.44
N THR A 88 5.61 10.04 7.74
CA THR A 88 5.40 11.37 8.38
C THR A 88 3.93 11.79 8.46
N GLY A 89 3.00 10.93 8.02
CA GLY A 89 1.59 11.26 7.81
C GLY A 89 1.32 12.08 6.54
N LYS A 90 2.35 12.43 5.77
CA LYS A 90 2.20 13.04 4.44
C LYS A 90 1.98 11.96 3.38
N VAL A 91 1.00 12.21 2.51
CA VAL A 91 0.69 11.38 1.35
C VAL A 91 1.04 12.17 0.10
N GLU A 92 1.96 11.64 -0.69
CA GLU A 92 2.29 12.18 -2.02
C GLU A 92 1.54 11.36 -3.06
N ILE A 93 0.81 12.04 -3.95
CA ILE A 93 0.03 11.40 -5.02
C ILE A 93 0.54 11.92 -6.35
N GLU A 94 0.98 11.01 -7.21
CA GLU A 94 1.40 11.29 -8.57
C GLU A 94 0.44 10.59 -9.53
N ILE A 95 -0.28 11.36 -10.35
CA ILE A 95 -1.23 10.82 -11.32
C ILE A 95 -0.49 10.62 -12.64
N GLY A 96 -0.39 9.37 -13.09
CA GLY A 96 0.06 9.02 -14.43
C GLY A 96 -1.11 8.99 -15.40
N GLU A 97 -0.91 9.59 -16.57
CA GLU A 97 -1.77 9.43 -17.75
C GLU A 97 -1.50 8.10 -18.46
#